data_AF-A0A1Y4T8R7-F1
#
_entry.id   AF-A0A1Y4T8R7-F1
#
_cell.length_a   1.000
_cell.length_b   1.000
_cell.length_c   1.000
_cell.angle_alpha   90.00
_cell.angle_beta   90.00
_cell.angle_gamma   90.00
#
_symmetry.space_group_name_H-M   'P 1'
#
loop_
_entity.id
_entity.type
_entity.pdbx_description
1 polymer ?
#
loop_
_entity_poly.entity_id
_entity_poly.type
_entity_poly.pdbx_seq_one_letter_code
_entity_poly.pdbx_strand_id
1 'polypeptide(L)'
;MMQDVLERFFAAENNVYLILQLKDGPETADVRFEPFARLEQMGSAPNLDHYEAVYFANTPAYFYGMSNAEALEELYLTFNLKRPPDFRGHSLSVSDVVVLNREGQAGAFYVDRIGFKELPGFLEQMKEAARPQKSVAAQIKQAKEAAPKVKTKKHKERDAR
;
A
#
# COMPACT_ATOMS: atom_id res chain seq x y z
N MET A 1 -7.38 2.86 10.44
CA MET A 1 -6.45 1.74 10.15
C MET A 1 -5.82 1.98 8.78
N MET A 2 -4.75 1.26 8.40
CA MET A 2 -4.05 1.49 7.12
C MET A 2 -5.03 1.52 5.92
N GLN A 3 -5.97 0.58 5.85
CA GLN A 3 -6.98 0.49 4.80
C GLN A 3 -7.78 1.79 4.63
N ASP A 4 -8.33 2.35 5.71
CA ASP A 4 -9.11 3.61 5.66
C ASP A 4 -8.29 4.78 5.08
N VAL A 5 -6.99 4.82 5.39
CA VAL A 5 -6.08 5.86 4.87
C VAL A 5 -5.86 5.66 3.37
N LEU A 6 -5.65 4.42 2.93
CA LEU A 6 -5.46 4.10 1.52
C LEU A 6 -6.73 4.37 0.70
N GLU A 7 -7.90 4.00 1.21
CA GLU A 7 -9.19 4.32 0.58
C GLU A 7 -9.34 5.83 0.37
N ARG A 8 -9.06 6.64 1.40
CA ARG A 8 -9.08 8.10 1.31
C ARG A 8 -8.03 8.65 0.34
N PHE A 9 -6.84 8.05 0.30
CA PHE A 9 -5.75 8.45 -0.59
C PHE A 9 -6.09 8.22 -2.06
N PHE A 10 -6.64 7.04 -2.40
CA PHE A 10 -7.01 6.71 -3.78
C PHE A 10 -8.33 7.34 -4.21
N ALA A 11 -9.22 7.71 -3.28
CA ALA A 11 -10.45 8.44 -3.57
C ALA A 11 -10.27 9.97 -3.60
N ALA A 12 -9.06 10.49 -3.30
CA ALA A 12 -8.81 11.91 -3.26
C ALA A 12 -8.97 12.56 -4.65
N GLU A 13 -9.78 13.62 -4.72
CA GLU A 13 -9.94 14.44 -5.93
C GLU A 13 -8.84 15.50 -6.08
N ASN A 14 -8.19 15.86 -4.97
CA ASN A 14 -7.07 16.79 -4.95
C ASN A 14 -5.73 16.05 -5.02
N ASN A 15 -4.67 16.79 -5.38
CA ASN A 15 -3.31 16.28 -5.26
C ASN A 15 -2.97 16.05 -3.78
N VAL A 16 -2.61 14.82 -3.44
CA VAL A 16 -2.33 14.38 -2.07
C VAL A 16 -1.00 13.63 -1.99
N TYR A 17 -0.46 13.54 -0.79
CA TYR A 17 0.67 12.69 -0.47
C TYR A 17 0.47 11.93 0.85
N LEU A 18 1.14 10.80 0.93
CA LEU A 18 1.15 9.89 2.08
C LEU A 18 2.61 9.56 2.43
N ILE A 19 2.95 9.59 3.70
CA ILE A 19 4.25 9.14 4.22
C ILE A 19 4.02 7.87 5.01
N LEU A 20 4.80 6.86 4.63
CA LEU A 20 4.82 5.53 5.23
C LEU A 20 6.17 5.29 5.86
N GLN A 21 6.19 4.82 7.10
CA GLN A 21 7.41 4.43 7.83
C GLN A 21 7.32 2.99 8.27
N LEU A 22 8.47 2.31 8.39
CA LEU A 22 8.52 0.95 8.87
C LEU A 22 8.07 0.87 10.33
N LYS A 23 7.12 -0.02 10.62
CA LYS A 23 6.65 -0.31 11.98
C LYS A 23 7.83 -0.71 12.85
N ASP A 24 7.87 -0.22 14.08
CA ASP A 24 8.87 -0.64 15.05
C ASP A 24 8.64 -2.10 15.47
N GLY A 25 9.67 -2.93 15.34
CA GLY A 25 9.56 -4.36 15.60
C GLY A 25 10.63 -5.22 14.93
N PRO A 26 10.73 -6.50 15.35
CA PRO A 26 11.76 -7.41 14.88
C PRO A 26 11.66 -7.70 13.37
N GLU A 27 10.46 -7.65 12.79
CA GLU A 27 10.24 -7.92 11.36
C GLU A 27 10.87 -6.87 10.43
N THR A 28 11.14 -5.67 10.94
CA THR A 28 11.71 -4.56 10.16
C THR A 28 13.14 -4.21 10.57
N ALA A 29 13.67 -4.84 11.63
CA ALA A 29 14.96 -4.48 12.22
C ALA A 29 16.12 -4.56 11.22
N ASP A 30 16.15 -5.58 10.36
CA ASP A 30 17.24 -5.83 9.40
C ASP A 30 17.18 -4.94 8.14
N VAL A 31 16.07 -4.24 7.91
CA VAL A 31 15.84 -3.41 6.71
C VAL A 31 15.59 -1.93 7.03
N ARG A 32 15.50 -1.58 8.31
CA ARG A 32 15.32 -0.21 8.77
C ARG A 32 16.59 0.60 8.48
N PHE A 33 16.40 1.76 7.84
CA PHE A 33 17.47 2.66 7.41
C PHE A 33 18.45 2.07 6.39
N GLU A 34 18.10 0.95 5.75
CA GLU A 34 18.91 0.33 4.71
C GLU A 34 18.54 0.84 3.32
N PRO A 35 19.50 1.05 2.39
CA PRO A 35 19.20 1.46 1.01
C PRO A 35 18.46 0.36 0.26
N PHE A 36 17.80 0.72 -0.84
CA PHE A 36 17.05 -0.25 -1.65
C PHE A 36 17.93 -1.42 -2.14
N ALA A 37 19.19 -1.15 -2.49
CA ALA A 37 20.15 -2.16 -2.93
C ALA A 37 20.42 -3.25 -1.87
N ARG A 38 20.29 -2.95 -0.58
CA ARG A 38 20.46 -3.94 0.50
C ARG A 38 19.30 -4.94 0.48
N LEU A 39 18.07 -4.46 0.25
CA LEU A 39 16.89 -5.32 0.13
C LEU A 39 17.05 -6.27 -1.06
N GLU A 40 17.52 -5.76 -2.20
CA GLU A 40 17.80 -6.59 -3.39
C GLU A 40 18.84 -7.68 -3.10
N GLN A 41 19.93 -7.35 -2.38
CA GLN A 41 20.94 -8.33 -1.96
C GLN A 41 20.39 -9.42 -1.04
N MET A 42 19.35 -9.10 -0.25
CA MET A 42 18.65 -10.07 0.60
C MET A 42 17.61 -10.90 -0.17
N GLY A 43 17.38 -10.61 -1.46
CA GLY A 43 16.28 -11.19 -2.21
C GLY A 43 14.91 -10.74 -1.72
N SER A 44 14.83 -9.54 -1.13
CA SER A 44 13.62 -8.98 -0.54
C SER A 44 13.16 -7.72 -1.28
N ALA A 45 11.93 -7.30 -1.02
CA ALA A 45 11.35 -6.06 -1.52
C ALA A 45 10.50 -5.42 -0.40
N PRO A 46 10.23 -4.10 -0.48
CA PRO A 46 9.30 -3.46 0.45
C PRO A 46 7.93 -4.17 0.49
N ASN A 47 7.48 -4.51 1.69
CA ASN A 47 6.19 -5.15 1.96
C ASN A 47 5.28 -4.16 2.71
N LEU A 48 4.12 -3.83 2.16
CA LEU A 48 3.18 -2.86 2.74
C LEU A 48 2.78 -3.21 4.18
N ASP A 49 2.67 -4.50 4.51
CA ASP A 49 2.28 -4.94 5.86
C ASP A 49 3.30 -4.54 6.93
N HIS A 50 4.54 -4.25 6.54
CA HIS A 50 5.60 -3.80 7.44
C HIS A 50 5.59 -2.28 7.66
N TYR A 51 4.73 -1.54 6.94
CA TYR A 51 4.65 -0.08 7.03
C TYR A 51 3.40 0.38 7.78
N GLU A 52 3.49 1.56 8.35
CA GLU A 52 2.36 2.32 8.87
C GLU A 52 2.28 3.71 8.24
N ALA A 53 1.05 4.23 8.11
CA ALA A 53 0.81 5.58 7.63
C ALA A 53 1.01 6.58 8.76
N VAL A 54 2.06 7.39 8.66
CA VAL A 54 2.42 8.39 9.67
C VAL A 54 1.97 9.80 9.31
N TYR A 55 1.63 10.05 8.04
CA TYR A 55 1.14 11.36 7.59
C TYR A 55 0.38 11.28 6.27
N PHE A 56 -0.77 11.95 6.18
CA PHE A 56 -1.59 12.06 4.97
C PHE A 56 -2.11 13.49 4.81
N ALA A 57 -1.82 14.15 3.69
CA ALA A 57 -2.23 15.53 3.46
C ALA A 57 -2.35 15.87 1.97
N ASN A 58 -3.00 17.00 1.68
CA ASN A 58 -2.95 17.61 0.35
C ASN A 58 -1.54 18.15 0.07
N THR A 59 -1.07 18.06 -1.18
CA THR A 59 0.15 18.76 -1.59
C THR A 59 -0.07 20.28 -1.53
N PRO A 60 0.91 21.08 -1.07
CA PRO A 60 0.81 22.53 -1.12
C PRO A 60 0.63 23.06 -2.54
N ALA A 61 -0.04 24.20 -2.70
CA ALA A 61 -0.29 24.78 -4.03
C ALA A 61 0.98 25.10 -4.82
N TYR A 62 2.10 25.39 -4.14
CA TYR A 62 3.37 25.65 -4.81
C TYR A 62 4.01 24.37 -5.42
N PHE A 63 3.46 23.18 -5.16
CA PHE A 63 3.86 21.95 -5.87
C PHE A 63 3.24 21.87 -7.27
N TYR A 64 2.29 22.75 -7.64
CA TYR A 64 1.72 22.73 -8.98
C TYR A 64 2.78 23.08 -10.03
N GLY A 65 2.91 22.24 -11.06
CA GLY A 65 3.93 22.37 -12.10
C GLY A 65 5.29 21.73 -11.77
N MET A 66 5.53 21.31 -10.51
CA MET A 66 6.73 20.55 -10.18
C MET A 66 6.67 19.13 -10.76
N SER A 67 7.81 18.61 -11.20
CA SER A 67 7.99 17.17 -11.42
C SER A 67 7.81 16.40 -10.11
N ASN A 68 7.63 15.08 -10.21
CA ASN A 68 7.61 14.23 -9.01
C ASN A 68 8.94 14.28 -8.26
N ALA A 69 10.08 14.38 -8.96
CA ALA A 69 11.39 14.47 -8.33
C ALA A 69 11.52 15.73 -7.45
N GLU A 70 11.15 16.90 -7.98
CA GLU A 70 11.17 18.16 -7.22
C GLU A 70 10.21 18.13 -6.02
N ALA A 71 9.00 17.60 -6.21
CA ALA A 71 8.03 17.47 -5.11
C ALA A 71 8.55 16.54 -3.99
N LEU A 72 9.22 15.44 -4.35
CA LEU A 72 9.82 14.51 -3.39
C LEU A 72 10.97 15.16 -2.62
N GLU A 73 11.83 15.94 -3.29
CA GLU A 73 12.91 16.69 -2.64
C GLU A 73 12.36 17.74 -1.66
N GLU A 74 11.33 18.50 -2.05
CA GLU A 74 10.66 19.47 -1.18
C GLU A 74 10.01 18.81 0.05
N LEU A 75 9.39 17.64 -0.11
CA LEU A 75 8.88 16.86 1.01
C LEU A 75 10.02 16.40 1.92
N TYR A 76 11.14 15.93 1.36
CA TYR A 76 12.29 15.53 2.16
C TYR A 76 12.83 16.68 3.01
N LEU A 77 12.99 17.87 2.44
CA LEU A 77 13.40 19.07 3.18
C LEU A 77 12.37 19.45 4.24
N THR A 78 11.08 19.41 3.91
CA THR A 78 9.99 19.76 4.83
C THR A 78 9.98 18.84 6.05
N PHE A 79 10.01 17.52 5.85
CA PHE A 79 9.93 16.55 6.94
C PHE A 79 11.24 16.37 7.72
N ASN A 80 12.34 17.00 7.29
CA ASN A 80 13.59 17.07 8.05
C ASN A 80 13.80 18.43 8.76
N LEU A 81 13.42 19.54 8.13
CA LEU A 81 13.74 20.89 8.60
C LEU A 81 12.53 21.67 9.13
N LYS A 82 11.33 21.40 8.60
CA LYS A 82 10.11 22.20 8.84
C LYS A 82 8.90 21.27 9.05
N ARG A 83 9.05 20.30 9.96
CA ARG A 83 8.04 19.26 10.20
C ARG A 83 6.68 19.87 10.56
N PRO A 84 5.58 19.41 9.94
CA PRO A 84 4.23 19.81 10.34
C PRO A 84 3.96 19.52 11.83
N PRO A 85 3.22 20.38 12.55
CA PRO A 85 2.97 20.20 13.99
C PRO A 85 2.23 18.91 14.35
N ASP A 86 1.44 18.39 13.44
CA ASP A 86 0.64 17.17 13.57
C ASP A 86 1.35 15.92 13.03
N PHE A 87 2.58 16.05 12.51
CA PHE A 87 3.38 14.91 12.07
C PHE A 87 3.78 14.03 13.26
N ARG A 88 3.48 12.72 13.17
CA ARG A 88 3.71 11.76 14.25
C ARG A 88 4.87 10.79 13.99
N GLY A 89 5.44 10.81 12.79
CA GLY A 89 6.58 9.97 12.43
C GLY A 89 7.94 10.54 12.87
N HIS A 90 9.00 9.78 12.56
CA HIS A 90 10.36 10.29 12.65
C HIS A 90 10.73 11.13 11.42
N SER A 91 11.88 11.82 11.46
CA SER A 91 12.42 12.52 10.29
C SER A 91 12.45 11.60 9.07
N LEU A 92 12.07 12.13 7.91
CA LEU A 92 12.05 11.34 6.67
C LEU A 92 13.46 10.84 6.36
N SER A 93 13.63 9.53 6.24
CA SER A 93 14.93 8.87 6.15
C SER A 93 14.89 7.69 5.18
N VAL A 94 16.07 7.16 4.86
CA VAL A 94 16.22 5.90 4.12
C VAL A 94 15.28 4.84 4.69
N SER A 95 14.65 4.04 3.81
CA SER A 95 13.61 3.03 4.10
C SER A 95 12.18 3.50 4.26
N ASP A 96 11.96 4.81 4.37
CA ASP A 96 10.62 5.38 4.30
C ASP A 96 10.07 5.33 2.87
N VAL A 97 8.75 5.43 2.74
CA VAL A 97 8.08 5.52 1.42
C VAL A 97 7.21 6.77 1.38
N VAL A 98 7.42 7.60 0.37
CA VAL A 98 6.55 8.72 0.03
C VAL A 98 5.67 8.29 -1.13
N VAL A 99 4.36 8.48 -1.01
CA VAL A 99 3.41 8.17 -2.06
C VAL A 99 2.73 9.46 -2.50
N LEU A 100 2.80 9.76 -3.78
CA LEU A 100 2.15 10.91 -4.39
C LEU A 100 0.93 10.43 -5.17
N ASN A 101 -0.18 11.15 -5.10
CA ASN A 101 -1.29 11.04 -6.06
C ASN A 101 -1.54 12.44 -6.60
N ARG A 102 -1.13 12.68 -7.84
CA ARG A 102 -1.17 13.99 -8.49
C ARG A 102 -1.82 13.84 -9.85
N GLU A 103 -2.83 14.65 -10.14
CA GLU A 103 -3.56 14.62 -11.42
C GLU A 103 -4.11 13.22 -11.74
N GLY A 104 -4.54 12.48 -10.70
CA GLY A 104 -5.05 11.11 -10.82
C GLY A 104 -3.98 10.04 -11.06
N GLN A 105 -2.69 10.42 -11.04
CA GLN A 105 -1.56 9.50 -11.21
C GLN A 105 -0.88 9.28 -9.86
N ALA A 106 -1.01 8.05 -9.35
CA ALA A 106 -0.36 7.63 -8.12
C ALA A 106 1.02 7.02 -8.40
N GLY A 107 2.00 7.33 -7.54
CA GLY A 107 3.35 6.76 -7.55
C GLY A 107 3.88 6.58 -6.13
N ALA A 108 4.58 5.49 -5.88
CA ALA A 108 5.23 5.18 -4.59
C ALA A 108 6.75 5.25 -4.73
N PHE A 109 7.41 5.91 -3.79
CA PHE A 109 8.82 6.27 -3.88
C PHE A 109 9.53 5.94 -2.57
N TYR A 110 10.43 4.98 -2.62
CA TYR A 110 11.34 4.63 -1.54
C TYR A 110 12.38 5.73 -1.36
N VAL A 111 12.59 6.19 -0.14
CA VAL A 111 13.70 7.09 0.21
C VAL A 111 14.97 6.26 0.23
N ASP A 112 15.91 6.55 -0.68
CA ASP A 112 17.20 5.87 -0.74
C ASP A 112 18.30 6.78 -0.18
N ARG A 113 19.54 6.29 -0.09
CA ARG A 113 20.71 7.08 0.32
C ARG A 113 20.89 8.33 -0.52
N ILE A 114 20.54 8.25 -1.80
CA ILE A 114 20.58 9.36 -2.74
C ILE A 114 19.28 9.32 -3.54
N GLY A 115 18.44 10.34 -3.34
CA GLY A 115 17.18 10.49 -4.05
C GLY A 115 16.16 9.41 -3.69
N PHE A 116 15.37 9.02 -4.70
CA PHE A 116 14.20 8.17 -4.52
C PHE A 116 14.16 7.06 -5.56
N LYS A 117 13.71 5.88 -5.13
CA LYS A 117 13.49 4.72 -6.00
C LYS A 117 11.99 4.47 -6.15
N GLU A 118 11.50 4.48 -7.38
CA GLU A 118 10.10 4.15 -7.67
C GLU A 118 9.78 2.68 -7.35
N LEU A 119 8.62 2.45 -6.74
CA LEU A 119 8.14 1.15 -6.28
C LEU A 119 6.79 0.76 -6.93
N PRO A 120 6.75 0.42 -8.22
CA PRO A 120 5.50 0.06 -8.89
C PRO A 120 4.81 -1.15 -8.23
N GLY A 121 5.57 -2.17 -7.83
CA GLY A 121 5.01 -3.34 -7.13
C GLY A 121 4.44 -3.02 -5.75
N PHE A 122 5.00 -2.05 -5.04
CA PHE A 122 4.48 -1.60 -3.75
C PHE A 122 3.17 -0.81 -3.92
N LEU A 123 3.08 0.02 -4.97
CA LEU A 123 1.85 0.72 -5.31
C LEU A 123 0.71 -0.25 -5.61
N GLU A 124 0.98 -1.36 -6.29
CA GLU A 124 -0.02 -2.40 -6.51
C GLU A 124 -0.48 -3.07 -5.20
N GLN A 125 0.44 -3.35 -4.26
CA GLN A 125 0.07 -3.82 -2.92
C GLN A 125 -0.89 -2.85 -2.23
N MET A 126 -0.63 -1.53 -2.32
CA MET A 126 -1.49 -0.50 -1.75
C MET A 126 -2.87 -0.49 -2.40
N LYS A 127 -2.96 -0.61 -3.72
CA LYS A 127 -4.23 -0.68 -4.44
C LYS A 127 -5.03 -1.91 -4.03
N GLU A 128 -4.39 -3.08 -3.90
CA GLU A 128 -5.06 -4.29 -3.42
C GLU A 128 -5.56 -4.14 -1.98
N ALA A 129 -4.76 -3.55 -1.10
CA ALA A 129 -5.16 -3.30 0.30
C ALA A 129 -6.30 -2.29 0.43
N ALA A 130 -6.38 -1.31 -0.48
CA ALA A 130 -7.45 -0.31 -0.52
C ALA A 130 -8.77 -0.84 -1.11
N ARG A 131 -8.77 -2.00 -1.78
CA ARG A 131 -10.00 -2.54 -2.34
C ARG A 131 -10.93 -2.95 -1.19
N PRO A 132 -12.21 -2.54 -1.22
CA PRO A 132 -13.18 -3.05 -0.28
C PRO A 132 -13.24 -4.57 -0.46
N GLN A 133 -12.93 -5.32 0.61
CA GLN A 133 -13.07 -6.77 0.59
C GLN A 133 -14.54 -7.09 0.35
N LYS A 134 -14.94 -7.33 -0.90
CA LYS A 134 -16.16 -8.07 -1.20
C LYS A 134 -15.99 -9.41 -0.49
N SER A 135 -16.64 -9.54 0.67
CA SER A 135 -16.51 -10.67 1.57
C SER A 135 -16.28 -11.97 0.79
N VAL A 136 -15.20 -12.68 1.12
CA VAL A 136 -14.94 -14.02 0.58
C VAL A 136 -16.18 -14.92 0.74
N ALA A 137 -17.02 -14.64 1.74
CA ALA A 137 -18.34 -15.23 1.94
C ALA A 137 -19.33 -15.05 0.77
N ALA A 138 -19.32 -13.92 0.06
CA ALA A 138 -20.19 -13.69 -1.11
C ALA A 138 -19.74 -14.52 -2.32
N GLN A 139 -18.43 -14.70 -2.51
CA GLN A 139 -17.88 -15.55 -3.57
C GLN A 139 -18.07 -17.05 -3.27
N ILE A 140 -17.96 -17.46 -1.99
CA ILE A 140 -18.24 -18.84 -1.56
C ILE A 140 -19.74 -19.17 -1.71
N LYS A 141 -20.64 -18.22 -1.47
CA LYS A 141 -22.09 -18.43 -1.67
C LYS A 141 -22.44 -18.63 -3.16
N GLN A 142 -21.89 -17.82 -4.07
CA GLN A 142 -22.11 -18.00 -5.51
C GLN A 142 -21.55 -19.32 -6.05
N ALA A 143 -20.40 -19.79 -5.55
CA ALA A 143 -19.84 -21.07 -5.95
C ALA A 143 -20.66 -22.29 -5.46
N LYS A 144 -21.33 -22.18 -4.30
CA LYS A 144 -22.21 -23.24 -3.78
C LYS A 144 -23.58 -23.32 -4.46
N GLU A 145 -24.11 -22.19 -4.96
CA GLU A 145 -25.38 -22.17 -5.70
C GLU A 145 -25.25 -22.61 -7.17
N ALA A 146 -24.05 -22.55 -7.75
CA ALA A 146 -23.79 -22.95 -9.13
C ALA A 146 -23.55 -24.47 -9.34
N ALA A 147 -23.50 -25.28 -8.27
CA ALA A 147 -23.30 -26.72 -8.39
C ALA A 147 -24.62 -27.44 -8.81
N PRO A 148 -24.66 -28.17 -9.94
CA PRO A 148 -25.86 -28.85 -10.39
C PRO A 148 -26.22 -30.01 -9.46
N LYS A 149 -27.48 -30.07 -8.99
CA LYS A 149 -28.03 -31.19 -8.23
C LYS A 149 -28.07 -32.45 -9.11
N VAL A 150 -27.07 -33.34 -8.96
CA VAL A 150 -27.11 -34.68 -9.52
C VAL A 150 -28.25 -35.46 -8.86
N LYS A 151 -29.32 -35.72 -9.61
CA LYS A 151 -30.44 -36.57 -9.17
C LYS A 151 -29.98 -38.04 -9.19
N THR A 152 -29.65 -38.59 -8.04
CA THR A 152 -29.49 -40.04 -7.84
C THR A 152 -30.86 -40.73 -7.97
N LYS A 153 -31.10 -41.40 -9.10
CA LYS A 153 -32.21 -42.35 -9.23
C LYS A 153 -31.87 -43.59 -8.40
N LYS A 154 -32.61 -43.78 -7.30
CA LYS A 154 -32.61 -44.97 -6.45
C LYS A 154 -32.98 -46.20 -7.29
N HIS A 155 -32.07 -47.16 -7.44
CA HIS A 155 -32.37 -48.49 -7.96
C HIS A 155 -33.22 -49.21 -6.91
N LYS A 156 -34.44 -49.60 -7.27
CA LYS A 156 -35.36 -50.33 -6.38
C LYS A 156 -35.11 -51.81 -6.57
N GLU A 157 -34.30 -52.35 -5.68
CA GLU A 157 -34.15 -53.77 -5.42
C GLU A 157 -35.53 -54.39 -5.13
N ARG A 158 -35.86 -55.46 -5.86
CA ARG A 158 -36.94 -56.38 -5.49
C ARG A 158 -36.38 -57.79 -5.59
N ASP A 159 -36.10 -58.32 -4.41
CA ASP A 159 -35.84 -59.72 -4.16
C ASP A 159 -37.09 -60.60 -4.31
N ALA A 160 -36.80 -61.86 -4.64
CA ALA A 160 -37.52 -63.09 -4.34
C ALA A 160 -38.85 -63.37 -5.07
N ARG A 161 -38.84 -64.31 -6.04
CA ARG A 161 -38.95 -65.76 -5.82
C ARG A 161 -38.84 -66.52 -7.14
#